data_AF-A0A2I0J1X2-F1
#
_entry.id   AF-A0A2I0J1X2-F1
#
_cell.length_a   1.000
_cell.length_b   1.000
_cell.length_c   1.000
_cell.angle_alpha   90.00
_cell.angle_beta   90.00
_cell.angle_gamma   90.00
#
_symmetry.space_group_name_H-M   'P 1'
#
loop_
_entity.id
_entity.type
_entity.pdbx_description
1 polymer ?
#
loop_
_entity_poly.entity_id
_entity_poly.type
_entity_poly.pdbx_seq_one_letter_code
_entity_poly.pdbx_strand_id
1 'polypeptide(L)'
;MGEVNPAFIQDVEHRPKVVGAIAKAEGIPLIDLSALIDSPDDHQAIKGLVAEVRSASKEWGFFQVINHGVPLEKLRRLEEAARKFFGQPLEKKRKVRRDEVSTLGYYDTEHTKNVRDWKEVFDFTFHDPTLIPASYRPDDEEVTHWSNKWPEKLPEFRY
;
A
#
# COMPACT_ATOMS: atom_id res chain seq x y z
N MET A 1 -16.70 28.67 -4.66
CA MET A 1 -15.81 27.49 -4.80
C MET A 1 -14.43 27.94 -4.41
N GLY A 2 -13.76 27.24 -3.49
CA GLY A 2 -12.36 27.54 -3.17
C GLY A 2 -11.45 27.12 -4.33
N GLU A 3 -10.43 27.91 -4.63
CA GLU A 3 -9.43 27.56 -5.64
C GLU A 3 -8.62 26.32 -5.18
N VAL A 4 -8.33 25.42 -6.12
CA VAL A 4 -7.46 24.26 -5.86
C VAL A 4 -6.02 24.74 -5.81
N ASN A 5 -5.28 24.34 -4.77
CA ASN A 5 -3.86 24.68 -4.64
C ASN A 5 -3.07 24.13 -5.86
N PRO A 6 -2.35 24.99 -6.61
CA PRO A 6 -1.60 24.58 -7.79
C PRO A 6 -0.59 23.45 -7.57
N ALA A 7 -0.11 23.24 -6.34
CA ALA A 7 0.80 22.15 -5.99
C ALA A 7 0.23 20.74 -6.28
N PHE A 8 -1.10 20.59 -6.39
CA PHE A 8 -1.78 19.32 -6.69
C PHE A 8 -2.18 19.18 -8.17
N ILE A 9 -1.91 20.19 -9.00
CA ILE A 9 -2.36 20.21 -10.40
C ILE A 9 -1.27 19.59 -11.27
N GLN A 10 -1.56 18.45 -11.88
CA GLN A 10 -0.65 17.87 -12.86
C GLN A 10 -0.60 18.67 -14.17
N ASP A 11 0.56 18.68 -14.80
CA ASP A 11 0.73 19.22 -16.15
C ASP A 11 -0.16 18.47 -17.14
N VAL A 12 -0.64 19.21 -18.15
CA VAL A 12 -1.63 18.71 -19.12
C VAL A 12 -1.18 17.42 -19.80
N GLU A 13 0.11 17.29 -20.08
CA GLU A 13 0.71 16.10 -20.70
C GLU A 13 0.72 14.85 -19.81
N HIS A 14 0.64 15.01 -18.49
CA HIS A 14 0.63 13.92 -17.51
C HIS A 14 -0.77 13.52 -17.07
N ARG A 15 -1.77 14.37 -17.33
CA ARG A 15 -3.17 14.07 -17.00
C ARG A 15 -3.64 12.83 -17.75
N PRO A 16 -4.55 12.04 -17.16
CA PRO A 16 -5.19 10.94 -17.86
C PRO A 16 -5.77 11.45 -19.18
N LYS A 17 -5.41 10.79 -20.28
CA LYS A 17 -6.02 11.04 -21.59
C LYS A 17 -7.42 10.43 -21.55
N VAL A 18 -8.38 11.16 -20.97
CA VAL A 18 -9.78 10.74 -20.95
C VAL A 18 -10.33 10.93 -22.37
N VAL A 19 -10.15 9.92 -23.21
CA VAL A 19 -10.74 9.89 -24.55
C VAL A 19 -12.11 9.22 -24.43
N GLY A 20 -13.15 10.03 -24.20
CA GLY A 20 -14.55 9.56 -24.19
C GLY A 20 -15.11 9.21 -22.80
N ALA A 21 -16.08 8.29 -22.76
CA ALA A 21 -16.66 7.78 -21.51
C ALA A 21 -15.56 7.12 -20.66
N ILE A 22 -15.65 7.22 -19.33
CA ILE A 22 -14.77 6.50 -18.40
C ILE A 22 -14.76 5.03 -18.85
N ALA A 23 -13.62 4.57 -19.40
CA ALA A 23 -13.49 3.20 -19.84
C ALA A 23 -13.66 2.32 -18.60
N LYS A 24 -14.72 1.52 -18.59
CA LYS A 24 -14.91 0.51 -17.55
C LYS A 24 -13.84 -0.55 -17.80
N ALA A 25 -12.96 -0.75 -16.83
CA ALA A 25 -12.01 -1.86 -16.87
C ALA A 25 -12.79 -3.16 -16.68
N GLU A 26 -13.13 -3.82 -17.78
CA GLU A 26 -13.79 -5.12 -17.79
C GLU A 26 -12.73 -6.23 -17.88
N GLY A 27 -12.95 -7.35 -17.20
CA GLY A 27 -12.07 -8.51 -17.29
C GLY A 27 -10.81 -8.49 -16.41
N ILE A 28 -10.72 -7.59 -15.42
CA ILE A 28 -9.65 -7.65 -14.39
C ILE A 28 -9.65 -9.06 -13.80
N PRO A 29 -8.51 -9.80 -13.83
CA PRO A 29 -8.47 -11.16 -13.33
C PRO A 29 -8.85 -11.22 -11.86
N LEU A 30 -9.69 -12.19 -11.51
CA LEU A 30 -10.11 -12.49 -10.15
C LEU A 30 -9.56 -13.87 -9.78
N ILE A 31 -8.57 -13.90 -8.89
CA ILE A 31 -7.86 -15.10 -8.48
C ILE A 31 -8.46 -15.66 -7.19
N ASP A 32 -8.88 -16.92 -7.23
CA ASP A 32 -9.43 -17.63 -6.07
C ASP A 32 -8.34 -18.46 -5.37
N LEU A 33 -8.05 -18.16 -4.10
CA LEU A 33 -7.04 -18.87 -3.32
C LEU A 33 -7.58 -20.06 -2.51
N SER A 34 -8.87 -20.43 -2.65
CA SER A 34 -9.44 -21.58 -1.95
C SER A 34 -8.65 -22.87 -2.14
N ALA A 35 -8.04 -23.09 -3.31
CA ALA A 35 -7.20 -24.27 -3.56
C ALA A 35 -6.02 -24.39 -2.58
N LEU A 36 -5.48 -23.28 -2.06
CA LEU A 36 -4.39 -23.28 -1.08
C LEU A 36 -4.86 -23.56 0.35
N ILE A 37 -6.14 -23.32 0.65
CA ILE A 37 -6.70 -23.36 2.00
C ILE A 37 -7.51 -24.65 2.20
N ASP A 38 -8.39 -24.95 1.26
CA ASP A 38 -9.38 -26.02 1.35
C ASP A 38 -8.83 -27.37 0.85
N SER A 39 -7.78 -27.35 0.01
CA SER A 39 -7.20 -28.56 -0.59
C SER A 39 -5.69 -28.44 -0.85
N PRO A 40 -4.87 -28.18 0.19
CA PRO A 40 -3.44 -27.92 0.05
C PRO A 40 -2.64 -29.10 -0.54
N ASP A 41 -3.17 -30.32 -0.49
CA ASP A 41 -2.55 -31.52 -1.06
C ASP A 41 -2.94 -31.78 -2.52
N ASP A 42 -3.89 -31.02 -3.09
CA ASP A 42 -4.26 -31.11 -4.50
C ASP A 42 -3.25 -30.34 -5.37
N HIS A 43 -2.17 -31.03 -5.71
CA HIS A 43 -1.13 -30.48 -6.58
C HIS A 43 -1.62 -30.06 -7.96
N GLN A 44 -2.70 -30.65 -8.50
CA GLN A 44 -3.24 -30.24 -9.80
C GLN A 44 -4.01 -28.93 -9.70
N ALA A 45 -4.85 -28.78 -8.67
CA ALA A 45 -5.53 -27.53 -8.38
C ALA A 45 -4.52 -26.38 -8.14
N ILE A 46 -3.48 -26.63 -7.33
CA ILE A 46 -2.41 -25.65 -7.07
C ILE A 46 -1.68 -25.29 -8.36
N LYS A 47 -1.36 -26.26 -9.21
CA LYS A 47 -0.71 -26.01 -10.51
C LYS A 47 -1.59 -25.14 -11.43
N GLY A 48 -2.90 -25.36 -11.42
CA GLY A 48 -3.87 -24.52 -12.13
C GLY A 48 -3.84 -23.08 -11.63
N LEU A 49 -3.97 -22.89 -10.31
CA LEU A 49 -3.90 -21.58 -9.67
C LEU A 49 -2.59 -20.83 -10.00
N VAL A 50 -1.45 -21.51 -9.95
CA VAL A 50 -0.15 -20.91 -10.33
C VAL A 50 -0.14 -20.46 -11.79
N ALA A 51 -0.78 -21.21 -12.70
CA ALA A 51 -0.88 -20.82 -14.10
C ALA A 51 -1.77 -19.58 -14.29
N GLU A 52 -2.87 -19.47 -13.55
CA GLU A 52 -3.74 -18.29 -13.54
C GLU A 52 -3.02 -17.05 -13.03
N VAL A 53 -2.34 -17.15 -11.88
CA VAL A 53 -1.53 -16.05 -11.31
C VAL A 53 -0.44 -15.62 -12.29
N ARG A 54 0.25 -16.57 -12.93
CA ARG A 54 1.26 -16.27 -13.95
C ARG A 54 0.66 -15.51 -15.13
N SER A 55 -0.48 -15.96 -15.64
CA SER A 55 -1.17 -15.32 -16.77
C SER A 55 -1.62 -13.91 -16.40
N ALA A 56 -2.27 -13.73 -15.25
CA ALA A 56 -2.70 -12.42 -14.78
C ALA A 56 -1.52 -11.46 -14.57
N SER A 57 -0.42 -11.95 -13.97
CA SER A 57 0.80 -11.16 -13.80
C SER A 57 1.43 -10.73 -15.13
N LYS A 58 1.43 -11.62 -16.14
CA LYS A 58 2.04 -11.36 -17.45
C LYS A 58 1.20 -10.45 -18.34
N GLU A 59 -0.11 -10.69 -18.39
CA GLU A 59 -1.00 -10.02 -19.34
C GLU A 59 -1.60 -8.73 -18.76
N TRP A 60 -1.81 -8.67 -17.43
CA TRP A 60 -2.42 -7.50 -16.76
C TRP A 60 -1.46 -6.73 -15.86
N GLY A 61 -0.49 -7.40 -15.23
CA GLY A 61 0.39 -6.81 -14.22
C GLY A 61 -0.29 -6.56 -12.87
N PHE A 62 -1.59 -6.82 -12.73
CA PHE A 62 -2.35 -6.79 -11.49
C PHE A 62 -3.58 -7.70 -11.56
N PHE A 63 -4.13 -8.07 -10.42
CA PHE A 63 -5.34 -8.88 -10.29
C PHE A 63 -5.97 -8.69 -8.91
N GLN A 64 -7.25 -9.04 -8.78
CA GLN A 64 -7.94 -9.13 -7.50
C GLN A 64 -7.82 -10.54 -6.94
N VAL A 65 -7.90 -10.68 -5.62
CA VAL A 65 -7.81 -11.96 -4.94
C VAL A 65 -9.03 -12.16 -4.04
N ILE A 66 -9.62 -13.34 -4.08
CA ILE A 66 -10.72 -13.77 -3.20
C ILE A 66 -10.36 -15.06 -2.47
N ASN A 67 -11.12 -15.36 -1.42
CA ASN A 67 -10.92 -16.55 -0.58
C ASN A 67 -9.47 -16.69 -0.08
N HIS A 68 -8.80 -15.56 0.20
CA HIS A 68 -7.42 -15.51 0.68
C HIS A 68 -7.27 -15.83 2.18
N GLY A 69 -8.36 -16.23 2.85
CA GLY A 69 -8.34 -16.66 4.25
C GLY A 69 -8.13 -15.57 5.31
N VAL A 70 -8.06 -14.29 4.92
CA VAL A 70 -7.94 -13.18 5.89
C VAL A 70 -9.32 -12.91 6.50
N PRO A 71 -9.50 -13.03 7.83
CA PRO A 71 -10.79 -12.80 8.46
C PRO A 71 -11.30 -11.37 8.26
N LEU A 72 -12.58 -11.22 7.91
CA LEU A 72 -13.22 -9.90 7.71
C LEU A 72 -13.10 -8.99 8.94
N GLU A 73 -13.10 -9.56 10.14
CA GLU A 73 -12.95 -8.80 11.37
C GLU A 73 -11.60 -8.10 11.47
N LYS A 74 -10.53 -8.70 10.95
CA LYS A 74 -9.20 -8.05 10.90
C LYS A 74 -9.22 -6.86 9.95
N LEU A 75 -9.88 -6.99 8.79
CA LEU A 75 -10.02 -5.90 7.83
C LEU A 75 -10.81 -4.73 8.44
N ARG A 76 -11.93 -5.00 9.11
CA ARG A 76 -12.73 -3.97 9.78
C ARG A 76 -11.94 -3.21 10.84
N ARG A 77 -11.21 -3.93 11.70
CA ARG A 77 -10.36 -3.32 12.72
C ARG A 77 -9.26 -2.45 12.12
N LEU A 78 -8.63 -2.90 11.03
CA LEU A 78 -7.63 -2.12 10.29
C LEU A 78 -8.24 -0.81 9.75
N GLU A 79 -9.39 -0.88 9.08
CA GLU A 79 -10.09 0.30 8.55
C GLU A 79 -10.49 1.27 9.66
N GLU A 80 -11.01 0.78 10.79
CA GLU A 80 -11.40 1.60 11.93
C GLU A 80 -10.18 2.32 12.54
N ALA A 81 -9.08 1.60 12.75
CA ALA A 81 -7.83 2.19 13.24
C ALA A 81 -7.30 3.26 12.27
N ALA A 82 -7.30 2.99 10.97
CA ALA A 82 -6.93 3.95 9.93
C ALA A 82 -7.79 5.21 9.98
N ARG A 83 -9.12 5.06 9.98
CA ARG A 83 -10.06 6.19 10.04
C ARG A 83 -9.86 7.02 11.31
N LYS A 84 -9.67 6.38 12.46
CA LYS A 84 -9.39 7.07 13.72
C LYS A 84 -8.10 7.89 13.65
N PHE A 85 -7.02 7.31 13.11
CA PHE A 85 -5.74 8.02 12.99
C PHE A 85 -5.81 9.21 12.03
N PHE A 86 -6.27 8.98 10.79
CA PHE A 86 -6.31 10.03 9.75
C PHE A 86 -7.35 11.10 10.02
N GLY A 87 -8.41 10.79 10.80
CA GLY A 87 -9.38 11.76 11.29
C GLY A 87 -8.88 12.72 12.38
N GLN A 88 -7.66 12.53 12.89
CA GLN A 88 -7.07 13.46 13.86
C GLN A 88 -6.61 14.78 13.21
N PRO A 89 -6.52 15.88 14.00
CA PRO A 89 -5.87 17.11 13.55
C PRO A 89 -4.44 16.85 13.06
N LEU A 90 -4.01 17.63 12.06
CA LEU A 90 -2.70 17.52 11.42
C LEU A 90 -1.54 17.52 12.43
N GLU A 91 -1.61 18.38 13.45
CA GLU A 91 -0.57 18.46 14.49
C GLU A 91 -0.42 17.17 15.31
N LYS A 92 -1.49 16.39 15.48
CA LYS A 92 -1.39 15.08 16.13
C LYS A 92 -0.75 14.05 15.21
N LYS A 93 -1.13 14.04 13.92
CA LYS A 93 -0.55 13.14 12.91
C LYS A 93 0.94 13.41 12.69
N ARG A 94 1.34 14.68 12.71
CA ARG A 94 2.74 15.11 12.55
C ARG A 94 3.68 14.71 13.68
N LYS A 95 3.17 14.28 14.85
CA LYS A 95 4.01 13.75 15.94
C LYS A 95 4.77 12.48 15.56
N VAL A 96 4.23 11.72 14.61
CA VAL A 96 4.82 10.49 14.09
C VAL A 96 5.29 10.67 12.64
N ARG A 97 5.60 11.90 12.24
CA ARG A 97 6.04 12.20 10.87
C ARG A 97 7.39 11.55 10.59
N ARG A 98 7.54 10.98 9.39
CA ARG A 98 8.85 10.54 8.90
C ARG A 98 9.76 11.73 8.59
N ASP A 99 11.06 11.49 8.64
CA ASP A 99 12.13 12.44 8.34
C ASP A 99 13.28 11.73 7.60
N GLU A 100 14.39 12.44 7.35
CA GLU A 100 15.54 11.92 6.61
C GLU A 100 16.24 10.75 7.32
N VAL A 101 16.09 10.63 8.64
CA VAL A 101 16.73 9.59 9.45
C VAL A 101 15.75 8.45 9.72
N SER A 102 14.52 8.78 10.06
CA SER A 102 13.45 7.81 10.33
C SER A 102 12.39 7.91 9.25
N THR A 103 12.52 7.01 8.29
CA THR A 103 11.78 6.96 7.02
C THR A 103 10.35 6.40 7.14
N LEU A 104 10.00 5.84 8.31
CA LEU A 104 8.68 5.29 8.61
C LEU A 104 7.82 6.29 9.40
N GLY A 105 6.51 6.21 9.22
CA GLY A 105 5.52 7.05 9.89
C GLY A 105 4.69 7.90 8.93
N TYR A 106 4.07 8.95 9.47
CA TYR A 106 3.15 9.82 8.75
C TYR A 106 3.85 10.72 7.72
N TYR A 107 3.18 10.97 6.58
CA TYR A 107 3.61 11.95 5.59
C TYR A 107 2.44 12.45 4.74
N ASP A 108 2.48 13.72 4.33
CA ASP A 108 1.41 14.37 3.56
C ASP A 108 1.91 15.11 2.33
N THR A 109 3.20 15.01 2.01
CA THR A 109 3.86 15.78 0.95
C THR A 109 4.55 14.88 -0.08
N GLU A 110 3.99 13.69 -0.34
CA GLU A 110 4.51 12.81 -1.41
C GLU A 110 4.33 13.44 -2.78
N HIS A 111 5.27 13.17 -3.68
CA HIS A 111 5.23 13.65 -5.05
C HIS A 111 5.26 12.48 -6.02
N THR A 112 4.35 12.50 -6.99
CA THR A 112 4.41 11.63 -8.17
C THR A 112 4.64 12.50 -9.39
N LYS A 113 5.71 12.21 -10.16
CA LYS A 113 6.14 13.04 -11.30
C LYS A 113 6.28 14.53 -10.95
N ASN A 114 6.94 14.82 -9.81
CA ASN A 114 7.17 16.17 -9.28
C ASN A 114 5.91 16.98 -8.91
N VAL A 115 4.73 16.35 -8.87
CA VAL A 115 3.48 17.00 -8.45
C VAL A 115 3.04 16.39 -7.12
N ARG A 116 2.60 17.22 -6.17
CA ARG A 116 2.17 16.74 -4.86
C ARG A 116 0.91 15.89 -5.03
N ASP A 117 0.93 14.70 -4.46
CA ASP A 117 -0.23 13.83 -4.46
C ASP A 117 -1.29 14.38 -3.50
N TRP A 118 -2.55 14.34 -3.93
CA TRP A 118 -3.68 14.68 -3.05
C TRP A 118 -4.01 13.49 -2.13
N LYS A 119 -3.10 13.21 -1.21
CA LYS A 119 -3.23 12.12 -0.24
C LYS A 119 -2.37 12.39 0.99
N GLU A 120 -2.62 11.61 2.01
CA GLU A 120 -1.72 11.42 3.13
C GLU A 120 -1.44 9.93 3.31
N VAL A 121 -0.30 9.60 3.91
CA VAL A 121 0.19 8.23 4.06
C VAL A 121 0.75 8.00 5.46
N PHE A 122 0.77 6.74 5.87
CA PHE A 122 1.49 6.27 7.04
C PHE A 122 2.22 4.98 6.67
N ASP A 123 3.55 5.03 6.63
CA ASP A 123 4.39 3.89 6.24
C ASP A 123 4.93 3.17 7.48
N PHE A 124 4.86 1.84 7.48
CA PHE A 124 5.37 1.01 8.56
C PHE A 124 5.85 -0.33 8.05
N THR A 125 6.68 -1.00 8.84
CA THR A 125 7.18 -2.35 8.60
C THR A 125 6.57 -3.32 9.60
N PHE A 126 6.38 -4.57 9.18
CA PHE A 126 5.86 -5.61 10.08
C PHE A 126 6.85 -5.93 11.20
N HIS A 127 8.13 -6.13 10.88
CA HIS A 127 9.17 -6.30 11.90
C HIS A 127 9.61 -4.94 12.47
N ASP A 128 9.92 -4.89 13.75
CA ASP A 128 10.31 -3.67 14.44
C ASP A 128 11.34 -3.99 15.54
N PRO A 129 12.64 -3.72 15.33
CA PRO A 129 13.21 -3.09 14.13
C PRO A 129 13.19 -4.00 12.90
N THR A 130 13.09 -3.42 11.70
CA THR A 130 13.39 -4.11 10.43
C THR A 130 14.84 -3.85 10.02
N LEU A 131 15.56 -4.92 9.70
CA LEU A 131 16.89 -4.84 9.09
C LEU A 131 16.75 -4.60 7.59
N ILE A 132 17.41 -3.56 7.10
CA ILE A 132 17.49 -3.28 5.66
C ILE A 132 18.95 -3.05 5.24
N PRO A 133 19.33 -3.36 3.99
CA PRO A 133 20.63 -2.98 3.46
C PRO A 133 20.88 -1.47 3.60
N ALA A 134 22.08 -1.08 4.03
CA ALA A 134 22.45 0.33 4.18
C ALA A 134 22.54 1.05 2.83
N SER A 135 22.81 0.32 1.75
CA SER A 135 22.80 0.84 0.39
C SER A 135 22.26 -0.17 -0.63
N TYR A 136 22.06 0.30 -1.87
CA TYR A 136 21.65 -0.54 -3.00
C TYR A 136 22.84 -1.26 -3.65
N ARG A 137 24.06 -1.07 -3.14
CA ARG A 137 25.28 -1.61 -3.75
C ARG A 137 25.40 -3.09 -3.42
N PRO A 138 25.56 -3.97 -4.43
CA PRO A 138 25.61 -5.42 -4.18
C PRO A 138 26.79 -5.89 -3.33
N ASP A 139 27.87 -5.11 -3.29
CA ASP A 139 29.10 -5.36 -2.53
C ASP A 139 29.08 -4.79 -1.10
N ASP A 140 28.03 -4.03 -0.76
CA ASP A 140 27.87 -3.42 0.54
C ASP A 140 27.02 -4.33 1.45
N GLU A 141 27.69 -4.94 2.43
CA GLU A 141 27.06 -5.84 3.41
C GLU A 141 26.57 -5.09 4.66
N GLU A 142 26.73 -3.77 4.73
CA GLU A 142 26.24 -2.98 5.86
C GLU A 142 24.71 -3.01 5.93
N VAL A 143 24.20 -3.05 7.16
CA VAL A 143 22.76 -3.03 7.44
C VAL A 143 22.41 -1.83 8.33
N THR A 144 21.28 -1.22 8.04
CA THR A 144 20.66 -0.24 8.91
C THR A 144 19.35 -0.77 9.47
N HIS A 145 18.86 -0.11 10.52
CA HIS A 145 17.68 -0.51 11.26
C HIS A 145 16.59 0.54 11.09
N TRP A 146 15.41 0.10 10.69
CA TRP A 146 14.22 0.93 10.66
C TRP A 146 13.30 0.57 11.81
N SER A 147 12.81 1.60 12.51
CA SER A 147 11.83 1.45 13.59
C SER A 147 10.57 2.22 13.29
N ASN A 148 9.42 1.64 13.63
CA ASN A 148 8.13 2.26 13.41
C ASN A 148 7.88 3.39 14.42
N LYS A 149 7.35 4.52 13.95
CA LYS A 149 6.88 5.62 14.79
C LYS A 149 5.37 5.47 15.07
N TRP A 150 5.02 4.75 16.12
CA TRP A 150 3.60 4.52 16.48
C TRP A 150 2.96 5.71 17.20
N PRO A 151 1.67 6.02 16.96
CA PRO A 151 0.94 7.06 17.68
C PRO A 151 0.65 6.64 19.14
N GLU A 152 1.22 7.33 20.12
CA GLU A 152 1.09 7.01 21.56
C GLU A 152 -0.35 6.90 22.07
N LYS A 153 -1.27 7.68 21.50
CA LYS A 153 -2.67 7.79 21.96
C LYS A 153 -3.65 6.89 21.19
N LEU A 154 -3.14 6.02 20.32
CA LEU A 154 -3.93 5.05 19.55
C LEU A 154 -3.23 3.69 19.59
N PRO A 155 -3.24 2.99 20.74
CA PRO A 155 -2.61 1.67 20.86
C PRO A 155 -3.21 0.64 19.91
N GLU A 156 -4.48 0.80 19.51
CA GLU A 156 -5.14 -0.07 18.52
C GLU A 156 -4.63 0.12 17.09
N PHE A 157 -3.83 1.16 16.85
CA PHE A 157 -3.20 1.42 15.55
C PHE A 157 -1.97 0.54 15.32
N ARG A 158 -1.42 -0.02 16.39
CA ARG A 158 -0.40 -1.05 16.33
C ARG A 158 -1.06 -2.42 16.15
N TYR A 159 -0.41 -3.29 15.38
CA TYR A 159 -0.86 -4.65 15.10
C TYR A 159 -0.78 -5.59 16.31
#